data_AF-A0A068UJ40-F1
#
_entry.id   AF-A0A068UJ40-F1
#
_cell.length_a   1.000
_cell.length_b   1.000
_cell.length_c   1.000
_cell.angle_alpha   90.00
_cell.angle_beta   90.00
_cell.angle_gamma   90.00
#
_symmetry.space_group_name_H-M   'P 1'
#
loop_
_entity.id
_entity.type
_entity.pdbx_description
1 polymer ?
#
loop_
_entity_poly.entity_id
_entity_poly.type
_entity_poly.pdbx_seq_one_letter_code
_entity_poly.pdbx_strand_id
1 'polypeptide(L)'
;MFWAEVKLLQRSGAKVQILVSSLVFTKNEPKVAKWPKNSLVIYFFRNEYGDLSQDCDDHIPWASEALGCLPEAVNLWIGNQLSVTSFHKDHYENLYAVITGEKRFLLLPPTDVHRMYIRDYPAAQYRYSEDTEDFELEIEDPVRYVPWCSVDPYPSFEGINRQMAEFPLYYNGPKPFEVTVKAGQVLYL
;
A
#
# COMPACT_ATOMS: atom_id res chain seq x y z
N MET A 1 -11.38 -7.08 -4.27
CA MET A 1 -11.46 -5.74 -3.61
C MET A 1 -11.39 -5.93 -2.11
N PHE A 2 -10.25 -5.66 -1.49
CA PHE A 2 -10.04 -5.77 -0.04
C PHE A 2 -9.38 -4.49 0.45
N TRP A 3 -9.59 -4.16 1.72
CA TRP A 3 -8.95 -3.01 2.34
C TRP A 3 -7.70 -3.47 3.05
N ALA A 4 -6.54 -2.89 2.76
CA ALA A 4 -5.27 -3.26 3.37
C ALA A 4 -4.58 -2.04 3.98
N GLU A 5 -4.18 -2.14 5.25
CA GLU A 5 -3.00 -1.42 5.73
C GLU A 5 -1.81 -2.36 5.54
N VAL A 6 -0.68 -1.83 5.06
CA VAL A 6 0.50 -2.64 4.88
C VAL A 6 1.68 -2.10 5.68
N LYS A 7 2.06 -2.85 6.72
CA LYS A 7 3.19 -2.55 7.60
C LYS A 7 4.37 -3.42 7.23
N LEU A 8 5.49 -2.79 6.89
CA LEU A 8 6.77 -3.47 6.79
C LEU A 8 7.37 -3.57 8.18
N LEU A 9 7.63 -4.78 8.67
CA LEU A 9 8.40 -4.99 9.89
C LEU A 9 9.50 -6.00 9.59
N GLN A 10 10.76 -5.57 9.68
CA GLN A 10 11.93 -6.44 9.55
C GLN A 10 12.57 -6.64 10.92
N ARG A 11 13.05 -7.87 11.21
CA ARG A 11 14.01 -8.10 12.30
C ARG A 11 15.43 -7.76 11.83
N SER A 12 16.19 -7.10 12.71
CA SER A 12 17.54 -6.59 12.51
C SER A 12 18.50 -7.57 11.79
N GLY A 13 19.12 -7.13 10.69
CA GLY A 13 20.37 -7.74 10.20
C GLY A 13 20.54 -7.93 8.69
N ALA A 14 19.49 -7.86 7.87
CA ALA A 14 19.64 -8.05 6.41
C ALA A 14 19.65 -6.70 5.68
N LYS A 15 20.80 -6.40 5.07
CA LYS A 15 21.03 -5.25 4.19
C LYS A 15 20.28 -5.49 2.88
N VAL A 16 19.28 -4.65 2.64
CA VAL A 16 18.54 -4.51 1.37
C VAL A 16 17.66 -5.71 1.04
N GLN A 17 16.44 -5.40 0.63
CA GLN A 17 15.61 -6.06 -0.39
C GLN A 17 14.17 -6.09 0.07
N ILE A 18 13.28 -5.53 -0.76
CA ILE A 18 11.95 -6.11 -0.99
C ILE A 18 11.72 -5.98 -2.49
N LEU A 19 11.53 -7.12 -3.15
CA LEU A 19 10.99 -7.18 -4.50
C LEU A 19 9.53 -7.60 -4.30
N VAL A 20 8.60 -6.80 -4.81
CA VAL A 20 7.18 -7.13 -4.77
C VAL A 20 6.66 -6.90 -6.16
N SER A 21 6.44 -7.98 -6.89
CA SER A 21 5.53 -7.95 -8.01
C SER A 21 4.13 -7.85 -7.42
N SER A 22 3.47 -6.69 -7.62
CA SER A 22 2.01 -6.62 -7.59
C SER A 22 1.58 -6.70 -9.05
N LEU A 23 0.93 -7.81 -9.39
CA LEU A 23 0.27 -8.00 -10.67
C LEU A 23 -1.14 -7.47 -10.52
N VAL A 24 -1.43 -6.44 -11.30
CA VAL A 24 -2.64 -5.63 -11.22
C VAL A 24 -3.53 -6.03 -12.39
N PHE A 25 -4.68 -6.67 -12.19
CA PHE A 25 -5.56 -7.09 -13.29
C PHE A 25 -6.85 -6.25 -13.31
N THR A 26 -7.24 -5.69 -14.46
CA THR A 26 -8.62 -5.22 -14.69
C THR A 26 -9.16 -5.62 -16.06
N LYS A 27 -10.45 -5.35 -16.26
CA LYS A 27 -11.14 -5.42 -17.55
C LYS A 27 -11.32 -4.07 -18.25
N ASN A 28 -10.88 -2.93 -17.70
CA ASN A 28 -11.12 -1.60 -18.32
C ASN A 28 -10.12 -0.51 -17.91
N GLU A 29 -9.43 0.00 -18.94
CA GLU A 29 -8.68 1.25 -19.15
C GLU A 29 -7.68 1.80 -18.10
N PRO A 30 -6.47 2.23 -18.54
CA PRO A 30 -5.39 2.62 -17.64
C PRO A 30 -5.59 4.03 -17.07
N LYS A 31 -5.41 4.18 -15.75
CA LYS A 31 -5.13 5.47 -15.12
C LYS A 31 -3.76 5.43 -14.46
N VAL A 32 -2.80 6.12 -15.08
CA VAL A 32 -1.45 6.34 -14.55
C VAL A 32 -1.54 7.27 -13.35
N ALA A 33 -1.18 6.80 -12.16
CA ALA A 33 -0.98 7.64 -10.98
C ALA A 33 0.52 7.75 -10.69
N LYS A 34 1.05 8.98 -10.60
CA LYS A 34 2.41 9.28 -10.14
C LYS A 34 2.34 9.66 -8.66
N TRP A 35 3.25 9.15 -7.84
CA TRP A 35 3.32 9.41 -6.39
C TRP A 35 4.72 9.90 -5.96
N PRO A 36 4.83 10.79 -4.95
CA PRO A 36 6.10 11.44 -4.59
C PRO A 36 7.04 10.55 -3.77
N LYS A 37 8.34 10.91 -3.82
CA LYS A 37 9.48 10.22 -3.20
C LYS A 37 9.42 10.36 -1.67
N ASN A 38 9.61 9.23 -0.97
CA ASN A 38 9.80 9.03 0.49
C ASN A 38 8.69 8.32 1.28
N SER A 39 7.82 7.58 0.59
CA SER A 39 7.03 6.51 1.22
C SER A 39 6.91 5.39 0.20
N LEU A 40 7.31 4.17 0.58
CA LEU A 40 7.18 2.92 -0.19
C LEU A 40 7.19 3.15 -1.72
N VAL A 41 8.36 3.22 -2.35
CA VAL A 41 8.43 3.58 -3.77
C VAL A 41 7.85 2.46 -4.63
N ILE A 42 6.78 2.77 -5.35
CA ILE A 42 6.25 1.95 -6.45
C ILE A 42 7.04 2.33 -7.68
N TYR A 43 7.89 1.43 -8.15
CA TYR A 43 8.48 1.59 -9.46
C TYR A 43 7.65 0.84 -10.50
N PHE A 44 7.44 1.46 -11.66
CA PHE A 44 6.98 0.71 -12.83
C PHE A 44 8.14 -0.18 -13.25
N PHE A 45 8.11 -1.43 -12.79
CA PHE A 45 9.26 -2.32 -12.79
C PHE A 45 9.98 -2.36 -14.13
N ARG A 46 9.22 -2.48 -15.22
CA ARG A 46 9.79 -2.57 -16.57
C ARG A 46 10.37 -1.26 -17.11
N ASN A 47 9.81 -0.12 -16.72
CA ASN A 47 10.26 1.17 -17.25
C ASN A 47 11.50 1.69 -16.51
N GLU A 48 11.60 1.42 -15.22
CA GLU A 48 12.64 1.99 -14.36
C GLU A 48 13.72 0.97 -13.96
N TYR A 49 13.40 -0.34 -14.00
CA TYR A 49 14.27 -1.45 -13.58
C TYR A 49 14.33 -2.57 -14.62
N GLY A 50 14.42 -2.20 -15.90
CA GLY A 50 14.46 -3.16 -17.02
C GLY A 50 15.55 -4.24 -16.88
N ASP A 51 16.69 -3.92 -16.28
CA ASP A 51 17.78 -4.89 -16.05
C ASP A 51 17.38 -6.03 -15.10
N LEU A 52 16.45 -5.79 -14.18
CA LEU A 52 15.93 -6.81 -13.25
C LEU A 52 14.82 -7.65 -13.88
N SER A 53 14.30 -7.27 -15.06
CA SER A 53 13.16 -7.96 -15.67
C SER A 53 13.43 -9.44 -15.96
N GLN A 54 14.69 -9.82 -16.18
CA GLN A 54 15.08 -11.21 -16.43
C GLN A 54 14.98 -12.10 -15.19
N ASP A 55 14.95 -11.50 -13.99
CA ASP A 55 14.87 -12.21 -12.72
C ASP A 55 13.42 -12.47 -12.27
N CYS A 56 12.43 -12.01 -13.03
CA CYS A 56 11.02 -12.12 -12.68
C CYS A 56 10.16 -12.49 -13.88
N ASP A 57 9.14 -13.30 -13.64
CA ASP A 57 8.14 -13.57 -14.66
C ASP A 57 7.30 -12.33 -14.95
N ASP A 58 6.99 -12.15 -16.23
CA ASP A 58 6.17 -11.07 -16.75
C ASP A 58 4.73 -11.06 -16.19
N HIS A 59 4.25 -12.24 -15.81
CA HIS A 59 2.95 -12.50 -15.18
C HIS A 59 2.99 -13.85 -14.46
N ILE A 60 2.02 -14.12 -13.58
CA ILE A 60 1.85 -15.44 -12.97
C ILE A 60 0.90 -16.29 -13.84
N PRO A 61 1.36 -17.39 -14.47
CA PRO A 61 0.57 -18.11 -15.48
C PRO A 61 -0.79 -18.59 -14.99
N TRP A 62 -0.85 -19.24 -13.82
CA TRP A 62 -2.11 -19.77 -13.27
C TRP A 62 -3.12 -18.65 -12.98
N ALA A 63 -2.66 -17.47 -12.60
CA ALA A 63 -3.54 -16.36 -12.29
C ALA A 63 -4.08 -15.71 -13.57
N SER A 64 -3.24 -15.58 -14.58
CA SER A 64 -3.66 -15.05 -15.88
C SER A 64 -4.69 -15.95 -16.56
N GLU A 65 -4.50 -17.27 -16.44
CA GLU A 65 -5.49 -18.25 -16.86
C GLU A 65 -6.81 -18.11 -16.09
N ALA A 66 -6.74 -18.06 -14.75
CA ALA A 66 -7.93 -17.98 -13.89
C ALA A 66 -8.72 -16.66 -14.06
N LEU A 67 -8.02 -15.53 -14.23
CA LEU A 67 -8.63 -14.21 -14.39
C LEU A 67 -9.01 -13.90 -15.85
N GLY A 68 -8.47 -14.64 -16.81
CA GLY A 68 -8.71 -14.47 -18.24
C GLY A 68 -8.10 -13.20 -18.83
N CYS A 69 -7.09 -12.62 -18.17
CA CYS A 69 -6.35 -11.46 -18.66
C CYS A 69 -4.90 -11.46 -18.16
N LEU A 70 -4.05 -10.65 -18.80
CA LEU A 70 -2.70 -10.36 -18.33
C LEU A 70 -2.72 -9.19 -17.33
N PRO A 71 -1.68 -9.04 -16.48
CA PRO A 71 -1.54 -7.89 -15.61
C PRO A 71 -1.40 -6.59 -16.43
N GLU A 72 -2.08 -5.54 -15.97
CA GLU A 72 -1.96 -4.17 -16.46
C GLU A 72 -0.72 -3.47 -15.90
N ALA A 73 -0.28 -3.87 -14.71
CA ALA A 73 0.94 -3.35 -14.10
C ALA A 73 1.68 -4.45 -13.34
N VAL A 74 3.01 -4.31 -13.34
CA VAL A 74 3.96 -5.02 -12.49
C VAL A 74 4.70 -3.97 -11.70
N ASN A 75 4.38 -3.88 -10.43
CA ASN A 75 5.03 -2.94 -9.52
C ASN A 75 6.31 -3.55 -8.94
N LEU A 76 7.22 -2.72 -8.45
CA LEU A 76 8.32 -3.12 -7.57
C LEU A 76 8.27 -2.24 -6.33
N TRP A 77 8.26 -2.86 -5.15
CA TRP A 77 8.20 -2.15 -3.87
C TRP A 77 9.41 -2.40 -3.00
N ILE A 78 10.23 -1.37 -2.77
CA ILE A 78 11.37 -1.39 -1.85
C ILE A 78 11.10 -0.42 -0.70
N GLY A 79 11.26 -0.89 0.54
CA GLY A 79 11.04 -0.07 1.73
C GLY A 79 11.74 -0.63 2.96
N ASN A 80 11.64 0.09 4.07
CA ASN A 80 12.17 -0.31 5.37
C ASN A 80 11.03 -0.42 6.41
N GLN A 81 11.38 -0.72 7.66
CA GLN A 81 10.43 -0.86 8.77
C GLN A 81 9.66 0.42 9.15
N LEU A 82 10.09 1.57 8.63
CA LEU A 82 9.43 2.85 8.83
C LEU A 82 8.39 3.13 7.72
N SER A 83 8.41 2.35 6.64
CA SER A 83 7.48 2.49 5.52
C SER A 83 6.16 1.79 5.84
N VAL A 84 5.11 2.58 6.05
CA VAL A 84 3.74 2.12 6.32
C VAL A 84 2.80 2.68 5.25
N THR A 85 1.94 1.83 4.70
CA THR A 85 0.85 2.25 3.82
C THR A 85 -0.44 2.24 4.62
N SER A 86 -1.10 3.41 4.73
CA SER A 86 -2.37 3.53 5.44
C SER A 86 -3.47 2.69 4.78
N PHE A 87 -4.55 2.45 5.51
CA PHE A 87 -5.74 1.82 4.95
C PHE A 87 -6.22 2.49 3.66
N HIS A 88 -6.40 1.67 2.63
CA HIS A 88 -6.99 2.02 1.35
C HIS A 88 -7.56 0.76 0.69
N LYS A 89 -8.26 0.94 -0.44
CA LYS A 89 -8.64 -0.14 -1.34
C LYS A 89 -8.15 0.15 -2.73
N ASP A 90 -8.02 -0.92 -3.48
CA ASP A 90 -7.78 -0.89 -4.91
C ASP A 90 -8.97 -1.46 -5.69
N HIS A 91 -9.08 -1.04 -6.94
CA HIS A 91 -10.05 -1.58 -7.90
C HIS A 91 -9.48 -2.75 -8.70
N TYR A 92 -8.44 -3.37 -8.18
CA TYR A 92 -7.63 -4.38 -8.85
C TYR A 92 -7.69 -5.69 -8.09
N GLU A 93 -7.50 -6.78 -8.83
CA GLU A 93 -7.11 -8.07 -8.27
C GLU A 93 -5.59 -8.03 -8.07
N ASN A 94 -5.11 -8.08 -6.82
CA ASN A 94 -3.69 -7.93 -6.51
C ASN A 94 -3.07 -9.28 -6.13
N LEU A 95 -2.01 -9.68 -6.81
CA LEU A 95 -1.12 -10.75 -6.34
C LEU A 95 0.12 -10.13 -5.75
N TYR A 96 0.25 -10.16 -4.42
CA TYR A 96 1.37 -9.58 -3.69
C TYR A 96 2.41 -10.66 -3.39
N ALA A 97 3.45 -10.74 -4.21
CA ALA A 97 4.58 -11.64 -3.99
C ALA A 97 5.62 -10.99 -3.07
N VAL A 98 6.11 -11.70 -2.06
CA VAL A 98 7.25 -11.25 -1.25
C VAL A 98 8.46 -12.06 -1.66
N ILE A 99 9.46 -11.41 -2.26
CA ILE A 99 10.70 -12.10 -2.64
C ILE A 99 11.62 -12.21 -1.42
N THR A 100 11.73 -11.16 -0.60
CA THR A 100 12.63 -11.09 0.56
C THR A 100 11.98 -10.38 1.75
N GLY A 101 12.37 -10.78 2.96
CA GLY A 101 11.79 -10.23 4.19
C GLY A 101 10.37 -10.72 4.46
N GLU A 102 9.54 -9.85 5.04
CA GLU A 102 8.12 -10.09 5.26
C GLU A 102 7.30 -8.81 5.10
N LYS A 103 6.03 -8.96 4.71
CA LYS A 103 5.04 -7.90 4.63
C LYS A 103 3.85 -8.27 5.50
N ARG A 104 3.41 -7.35 6.36
CA ARG A 104 2.26 -7.55 7.24
C ARG A 104 1.08 -6.73 6.75
N PHE A 105 -0.08 -7.37 6.65
CA PHE A 105 -1.32 -6.77 6.22
C PHE A 105 -2.32 -6.78 7.36
N LEU A 106 -2.99 -5.65 7.58
CA LEU A 106 -4.29 -5.64 8.25
C LEU A 106 -5.38 -5.54 7.19
N LEU A 107 -6.28 -6.52 7.17
CA LEU A 107 -7.33 -6.61 6.17
C LEU A 107 -8.72 -6.46 6.76
N LEU A 108 -9.53 -5.61 6.13
CA LEU A 108 -10.97 -5.54 6.35
C LEU A 108 -11.72 -5.95 5.07
N PRO A 109 -12.79 -6.76 5.17
CA PRO A 109 -13.62 -7.07 4.02
C PRO A 109 -14.38 -5.83 3.54
N PRO A 110 -14.81 -5.76 2.27
CA PRO A 110 -15.61 -4.64 1.76
C PRO A 110 -16.87 -4.32 2.55
N THR A 111 -17.46 -5.32 3.20
CA THR A 111 -18.64 -5.16 4.07
C THR A 111 -18.39 -4.23 5.26
N ASP A 112 -17.12 -4.05 5.62
CA ASP A 112 -16.69 -3.29 6.80
C ASP A 112 -16.25 -1.87 6.48
N VAL A 113 -16.44 -1.41 5.22
CA VAL A 113 -16.06 -0.04 4.79
C VAL A 113 -16.69 1.07 5.66
N HIS A 114 -17.89 0.83 6.19
CA HIS A 114 -18.59 1.76 7.07
C HIS A 114 -17.84 2.05 8.39
N ARG A 115 -16.86 1.20 8.74
CA ARG A 115 -16.01 1.34 9.92
C ARG A 115 -14.76 2.17 9.67
N MET A 116 -14.48 2.58 8.44
CA MET A 116 -13.22 3.23 8.04
C MET A 116 -13.26 4.76 8.09
N TYR A 117 -14.42 5.37 8.39
CA TYR A 117 -14.56 6.82 8.55
C TYR A 117 -13.94 7.61 7.39
N ILE A 118 -14.33 7.31 6.17
CA ILE A 118 -13.82 8.00 4.98
C ILE A 118 -14.30 9.46 5.03
N ARG A 119 -13.36 10.41 4.95
CA ARG A 119 -13.62 11.86 4.92
C ARG A 119 -12.86 12.48 3.74
N ASP A 120 -13.34 13.63 3.28
CA ASP A 120 -12.65 14.41 2.25
C ASP A 120 -11.53 15.27 2.87
N TYR A 121 -10.32 15.11 2.36
CA TYR A 121 -9.13 15.85 2.79
C TYR A 121 -8.54 16.64 1.62
N PRO A 122 -7.97 17.84 1.86
CA PRO A 122 -7.23 18.53 0.82
C PRO A 122 -5.99 17.72 0.43
N ALA A 123 -5.80 17.50 -0.86
CA ALA A 123 -4.63 16.84 -1.40
C ALA A 123 -3.39 17.72 -1.21
N ALA A 124 -2.29 17.10 -0.80
CA ALA A 124 -1.04 17.78 -0.57
C ALA A 124 0.14 16.86 -0.89
N GLN A 125 1.31 17.46 -1.11
CA GLN A 125 2.56 16.78 -1.40
C GLN A 125 3.63 17.24 -0.42
N TYR A 126 4.53 16.32 -0.06
CA TYR A 126 5.71 16.70 0.70
C TYR A 126 6.73 17.37 -0.22
N ARG A 127 7.22 18.54 0.17
CA ARG A 127 8.34 19.24 -0.45
C ARG A 127 9.49 19.27 0.54
N TYR A 128 10.63 18.74 0.13
CA TYR A 128 11.85 18.88 0.91
C TYR A 128 12.39 20.31 0.77
N SER A 129 12.63 20.98 1.89
CA SER A 129 13.25 22.29 1.93
C SER A 129 14.74 22.13 2.24
N GLU A 130 15.60 22.50 1.30
CA GLU A 130 17.06 22.49 1.51
C GLU A 130 17.49 23.51 2.56
N ASP A 131 16.73 24.59 2.76
CA ASP A 131 17.05 25.65 3.72
C ASP A 131 16.81 25.22 5.17
N THR A 132 15.75 24.45 5.43
CA THR A 132 15.40 23.95 6.78
C THR A 132 15.84 22.51 7.02
N GLU A 133 16.33 21.83 5.98
CA GLU A 133 16.62 20.39 5.94
C GLU A 133 15.43 19.51 6.36
N ASP A 134 14.20 20.00 6.18
CA ASP A 134 12.95 19.34 6.63
C ASP A 134 11.90 19.24 5.51
N PHE A 135 10.87 18.42 5.72
CA PHE A 135 9.74 18.28 4.81
C PHE A 135 8.60 19.23 5.19
N GLU A 136 8.16 20.01 4.20
CA GLU A 136 6.98 20.86 4.29
C GLU A 136 5.81 20.22 3.53
N LEU A 137 4.59 20.49 4.00
CA LEU A 137 3.38 20.06 3.32
C LEU A 137 2.90 21.18 2.38
N GLU A 138 2.86 20.90 1.09
CA GLU A 138 2.36 21.80 0.06
C GLU A 138 0.98 21.32 -0.43
N ILE A 139 -0.07 22.09 -0.12
CA ILE A 139 -1.43 21.81 -0.59
C ILE A 139 -1.48 22.06 -2.10
N GLU A 140 -2.14 21.17 -2.85
CA GLU A 140 -2.32 21.34 -4.29
C GLU A 140 -3.06 22.66 -4.61
N ASP A 141 -2.61 23.38 -5.64
CA ASP A 141 -3.29 24.56 -6.20
C ASP A 141 -3.61 24.30 -7.70
N PRO A 142 -4.90 24.23 -8.09
CA PRO A 142 -6.10 24.44 -7.28
C PRO A 142 -6.33 23.32 -6.25
N VAL A 143 -6.95 23.67 -5.12
CA VAL A 143 -7.25 22.72 -4.03
C VAL A 143 -8.18 21.62 -4.53
N ARG A 144 -7.64 20.40 -4.55
CA ARG A 144 -8.38 19.18 -4.84
C ARG A 144 -8.64 18.42 -3.54
N TYR A 145 -9.83 17.87 -3.39
CA TYR A 145 -10.17 17.02 -2.25
C TYR A 145 -10.08 15.53 -2.63
N VAL A 146 -9.60 14.71 -1.70
CA VAL A 146 -9.51 13.25 -1.83
C VAL A 146 -10.21 12.56 -0.65
N PRO A 147 -11.07 11.57 -0.91
CA PRO A 147 -11.64 10.75 0.16
C PRO A 147 -10.55 9.81 0.72
N TRP A 148 -10.32 9.86 2.02
CA TRP A 148 -9.32 9.03 2.70
C TRP A 148 -9.79 8.48 4.04
N CYS A 149 -9.25 7.33 4.44
CA CYS A 149 -9.52 6.70 5.72
C CYS A 149 -8.92 7.54 6.86
N SER A 150 -9.73 7.93 7.84
CA SER A 150 -9.27 8.68 9.02
C SER A 150 -8.70 7.81 10.13
N VAL A 151 -8.95 6.50 10.08
CA VAL A 151 -8.59 5.57 11.15
C VAL A 151 -7.10 5.27 11.10
N ASP A 152 -6.43 5.51 12.22
CA ASP A 152 -5.11 4.93 12.48
C ASP A 152 -5.31 3.62 13.28
N PRO A 153 -4.96 2.45 12.72
CA PRO A 153 -5.05 1.17 13.41
C PRO A 153 -3.99 0.95 14.49
N TYR A 154 -2.90 1.73 14.49
CA TYR A 154 -1.78 1.61 15.42
C TYR A 154 -1.42 2.97 16.02
N PRO A 155 -2.36 3.64 16.71
CA PRO A 155 -2.10 4.95 17.28
C PRO A 155 -1.03 4.88 18.37
N SER A 156 -0.38 6.01 18.62
CA SER A 156 0.54 6.15 19.76
C SER A 156 -0.21 5.90 21.09
N PHE A 157 0.54 5.55 22.14
CA PHE A 157 -0.02 5.34 23.47
C PHE A 157 -0.80 6.57 23.98
N GLU A 158 -0.33 7.78 23.66
CA GLU A 158 -1.00 9.02 24.01
C GLU A 158 -2.26 9.27 23.16
N GLY A 159 -2.28 8.79 21.92
CA GLY A 159 -3.35 9.01 20.96
C GLY A 159 -4.50 7.98 21.01
N ILE A 160 -4.28 6.81 21.63
CA ILE A 160 -5.22 5.68 21.54
C ILE A 160 -6.62 6.02 22.07
N ASN A 161 -6.73 6.67 23.23
CA ASN A 161 -8.03 7.01 23.80
C ASN A 161 -8.83 7.99 22.91
N ARG A 162 -8.13 8.94 22.27
CA ARG A 162 -8.75 9.88 21.32
C ARG A 162 -9.24 9.13 20.08
N GLN A 163 -8.40 8.28 19.51
CA GLN A 163 -8.73 7.49 18.31
C GLN A 163 -9.91 6.54 18.57
N MET A 164 -9.92 5.86 19.72
CA MET A 164 -11.04 5.01 20.12
C MET A 164 -12.35 5.78 20.31
N ALA A 165 -12.29 7.00 20.86
CA ALA A 165 -13.45 7.85 21.04
C ALA A 165 -13.96 8.45 19.71
N GLU A 166 -13.06 8.81 18.79
CA GLU A 166 -13.41 9.40 17.49
C GLU A 166 -13.88 8.34 16.48
N PHE A 167 -13.33 7.12 16.54
CA PHE A 167 -13.60 6.05 15.58
C PHE A 167 -14.16 4.75 16.21
N PRO A 168 -15.23 4.82 17.03
CA PRO A 168 -15.71 3.68 17.81
C PRO A 168 -16.18 2.48 16.96
N LEU A 169 -16.66 2.68 15.73
CA LEU A 169 -17.09 1.58 14.85
C LEU A 169 -15.91 0.70 14.41
N TYR A 170 -14.73 1.30 14.26
CA TYR A 170 -13.52 0.53 13.99
C TYR A 170 -13.09 -0.24 15.25
N TYR A 171 -12.86 0.49 16.35
CA TYR A 171 -12.26 -0.05 17.57
C TYR A 171 -13.17 -1.02 18.36
N ASN A 172 -14.49 -0.85 18.30
CA ASN A 172 -15.45 -1.74 18.96
C ASN A 172 -16.00 -2.81 18.01
N GLY A 173 -15.60 -2.80 16.73
CA GLY A 173 -16.05 -3.79 15.75
C GLY A 173 -15.19 -5.06 15.73
N PRO A 174 -15.49 -6.02 14.84
CA PRO A 174 -14.68 -7.22 14.64
C PRO A 174 -13.22 -6.89 14.33
N LYS A 175 -12.29 -7.69 14.85
CA LYS A 175 -10.87 -7.49 14.58
C LYS A 175 -10.56 -7.65 13.08
N PRO A 176 -9.70 -6.81 12.49
CA PRO A 176 -9.18 -7.03 11.15
C PRO A 176 -8.44 -8.37 11.05
N PHE A 177 -8.35 -8.93 9.84
CA PHE A 177 -7.48 -10.08 9.61
C PHE A 177 -6.02 -9.63 9.59
N GLU A 178 -5.18 -10.29 10.37
CA GLU A 178 -3.73 -10.05 10.36
C GLU A 178 -3.04 -11.12 9.51
N VAL A 179 -2.38 -10.73 8.44
CA VAL A 179 -1.69 -11.64 7.52
C VAL A 179 -0.22 -11.26 7.44
N THR A 180 0.68 -12.24 7.57
CA THR A 180 2.12 -12.04 7.32
C THR A 180 2.52 -12.88 6.12
N VAL A 181 3.00 -12.20 5.08
CA VAL A 181 3.52 -12.80 3.85
C VAL A 181 5.04 -12.76 3.92
N LYS A 182 5.69 -13.91 3.86
CA LYS A 182 7.16 -14.06 3.94
C LYS A 182 7.77 -14.30 2.56
N ALA A 183 9.09 -14.19 2.49
CA ALA A 183 9.88 -14.57 1.32
C ALA A 183 9.41 -15.90 0.67
N GLY A 184 9.19 -15.87 -0.64
CA GLY A 184 8.70 -17.00 -1.43
C GLY A 184 7.18 -17.21 -1.39
N GLN A 185 6.42 -16.40 -0.66
CA GLN A 185 4.96 -16.48 -0.58
C GLN A 185 4.27 -15.43 -1.44
N VAL A 186 3.05 -15.73 -1.87
CA VAL A 186 2.16 -14.84 -2.61
C VAL A 186 0.84 -14.73 -1.86
N LEU A 187 0.37 -13.50 -1.65
CA LEU A 187 -0.98 -13.21 -1.17
C LEU A 187 -1.84 -12.76 -2.34
N TYR A 188 -2.97 -13.43 -2.56
CA TYR A 188 -4.03 -12.89 -3.39
C TYR A 188 -4.93 -12.00 -2.54
N LEU A 189 -4.96 -10.72 -2.90
CA LEU A 189 -5.73 -9.65 -2.28
C LEU A 189 -6.74 -9.13 -3.29
#